data_AF-A0A6P0S7Z2-F1
#
_entry.id   AF-A0A6P0S7Z2-F1
#
_cell.length_a   1.000
_cell.length_b   1.000
_cell.length_c   1.000
_cell.angle_alpha   90.00
_cell.angle_beta   90.00
_cell.angle_gamma   90.00
#
_symmetry.space_group_name_H-M   'P 1'
#
loop_
_entity.id
_entity.type
_entity.pdbx_description
1 polymer ?
#
loop_
_entity_poly.entity_id
_entity_poly.type
_entity_poly.pdbx_seq_one_letter_code
_entity_poly.pdbx_strand_id
1 'polypeptide(L)' 'MALEPCKVCGSLTSTEEEICIICGYPAKGRPKSRWLKWMALILAVLIGLPLVIGLIQTIRTPTKPQPLELPTTKTSDA' A
#
# COMPACT_ATOMS: atom_id res chain seq x y z
N MET A 1 25.86 -9.61 -31.20
CA MET A 1 24.53 -10.23 -31.17
C MET A 1 24.68 -11.60 -30.54
N ALA A 2 24.27 -11.79 -29.28
CA ALA A 2 24.30 -13.10 -28.63
C ALA A 2 22.90 -13.72 -28.73
N LEU A 3 22.80 -14.95 -29.25
CA LEU A 3 21.56 -15.71 -29.31
C LEU A 3 21.66 -16.82 -28.28
N GLU A 4 20.64 -16.94 -27.42
CA GLU A 4 20.56 -18.01 -26.43
C GLU A 4 19.44 -19.00 -26.81
N PRO A 5 19.63 -20.31 -26.60
CA PRO A 5 18.57 -21.28 -26.83
C PRO A 5 17.49 -21.15 -25.76
N CYS A 6 16.22 -21.12 -26.17
CA CYS A 6 15.08 -21.16 -25.30
C CYS A 6 15.08 -22.45 -24.48
N LYS A 7 14.91 -22.34 -23.16
CA LYS A 7 14.90 -23.49 -22.23
C LYS A 7 13.72 -24.45 -22.43
N VAL A 8 12.71 -24.06 -23.20
CA VAL A 8 11.49 -24.87 -23.42
C VAL A 8 11.49 -25.52 -24.79
N CYS A 9 11.66 -24.74 -25.86
CA CYS A 9 11.58 -25.26 -27.23
C CYS A 9 12.94 -25.42 -27.92
N GLY A 10 14.05 -25.01 -27.27
CA GLY A 10 15.39 -25.10 -27.84
C GLY A 10 15.69 -24.08 -28.95
N SER A 11 14.72 -23.25 -29.36
CA SER A 11 14.95 -22.26 -30.40
C SER A 11 15.91 -21.17 -29.96
N LEU A 12 16.78 -20.74 -30.87
CA LEU A 12 17.61 -19.55 -30.70
C LEU A 12 16.72 -18.31 -30.60
N THR A 13 16.80 -17.60 -29.48
CA THR A 13 16.11 -16.34 -29.21
C THR A 13 17.15 -15.25 -28.94
N SER A 14 16.86 -14.01 -29.32
CA SER A 14 17.76 -12.89 -29.00
C SER A 14 17.76 -12.66 -27.49
N THR A 15 18.94 -12.36 -26.91
CA THR A 15 19.06 -12.04 -25.48
C THR A 15 18.32 -10.77 -25.06
N GLU A 16 17.92 -9.93 -26.02
CA GLU A 16 17.13 -8.71 -25.81
C GLU A 16 15.62 -8.98 -25.73
N GLU A 17 15.15 -10.14 -26.19
CA GLU A 17 13.71 -10.42 -26.23
C GLU A 17 13.22 -10.98 -24.89
N GLU A 18 12.17 -10.35 -24.33
CA GLU A 18 11.58 -10.75 -23.05
C GLU A 18 10.79 -12.07 -23.16
N ILE A 19 10.38 -12.44 -24.38
CA ILE A 19 9.60 -13.63 -24.70
C ILE A 19 10.25 -14.39 -25.86
N CYS A 20 10.19 -15.71 -25.83
CA CYS A 20 10.58 -16.53 -26.97
C CYS A 20 9.51 -16.42 -28.08
N ILE A 21 9.90 -15.97 -29.28
CA ILE A 21 8.98 -15.77 -30.40
C ILE A 21 8.28 -17.07 -30.84
N ILE A 22 8.93 -18.23 -30.66
CA ILE A 22 8.42 -19.50 -31.19
C ILE A 22 7.43 -20.19 -30.27
N CYS A 23 7.63 -20.12 -28.96
CA CYS A 23 6.76 -20.81 -28.00
C CYS A 23 6.04 -19.85 -27.05
N GLY A 24 6.27 -18.54 -27.17
CA GLY A 24 5.69 -17.51 -26.30
C GLY A 24 6.19 -17.58 -24.84
N TYR A 25 7.17 -18.43 -24.54
CA TYR A 25 7.63 -18.63 -23.16
C TYR A 25 8.49 -17.44 -22.70
N PRO A 26 8.24 -16.87 -21.51
CA PRO A 26 9.00 -15.73 -21.02
C PRO A 26 10.46 -16.13 -20.71
N ALA A 27 11.41 -15.50 -21.39
CA ALA A 27 12.84 -15.78 -21.23
C ALA A 27 13.36 -15.32 -19.86
N LYS A 28 12.80 -14.20 -19.37
CA LYS A 28 13.00 -13.72 -18.00
C LYS A 28 11.64 -13.69 -17.32
N GLY A 29 11.37 -14.70 -16.48
CA GLY A 29 10.24 -14.65 -15.57
C GLY A 29 10.27 -13.32 -14.82
N ARG A 30 9.16 -12.55 -14.89
CA ARG A 30 9.08 -11.18 -14.37
C ARG A 30 9.86 -11.06 -13.05
N PRO A 31 10.78 -10.08 -12.91
CA PRO A 31 11.57 -9.95 -11.69
C PRO A 31 10.62 -9.98 -10.52
N LYS A 32 10.80 -11.01 -9.67
CA LYS A 32 9.84 -11.41 -8.64
C LYS A 32 9.29 -10.16 -7.97
N SER A 33 8.00 -9.92 -8.19
CA SER A 33 7.15 -8.83 -7.70
C SER A 33 7.12 -8.71 -6.16
N ARG A 34 8.07 -9.30 -5.43
CA ARG A 34 8.25 -9.14 -3.98
C ARG A 34 8.35 -7.68 -3.61
N TRP A 35 9.15 -6.87 -4.32
CA TRP A 35 9.28 -5.45 -4.02
C TRP A 35 7.96 -4.68 -4.23
N LEU A 36 7.24 -4.95 -5.32
CA LEU A 36 5.91 -4.39 -5.57
C LEU A 36 4.89 -4.80 -4.51
N LYS A 37 4.93 -6.06 -4.06
CA LYS A 37 4.07 -6.53 -2.95
C LYS A 37 4.36 -5.81 -1.64
N TRP A 38 5.64 -5.60 -1.32
CA TRP A 38 6.03 -4.82 -0.13
C TRP A 38 5.58 -3.36 -0.24
N MET A 39 5.74 -2.73 -1.39
CA MET A 39 5.26 -1.35 -1.62
C MET A 39 3.74 -1.23 -1.50
N ALA A 40 3.00 -2.17 -2.08
CA ALA A 40 1.54 -2.20 -1.94
C ALA A 40 1.10 -2.39 -0.48
N LEU A 41 1.81 -3.23 0.28
CA LEU A 41 1.51 -3.46 1.70
C LEU A 41 1.81 -2.22 2.55
N ILE A 42 2.94 -1.56 2.35
CA ILE A 42 3.29 -0.31 3.06
C ILE A 42 2.24 0.77 2.78
N LEU A 43 1.84 0.92 1.51
CA LEU A 43 0.82 1.89 1.12
C LEU A 43 -0.53 1.58 1.77
N ALA A 44 -0.94 0.31 1.79
CA ALA A 44 -2.16 -0.12 2.45
C ALA A 44 -2.13 0.13 3.96
N VAL A 45 -0.99 -0.08 4.63
CA VAL A 45 -0.84 0.20 6.06
C VAL A 45 -0.86 1.71 6.34
N LEU A 46 -0.19 2.53 5.53
CA LEU A 46 -0.18 4.00 5.71
C LEU A 46 -1.59 4.59 5.63
N ILE A 47 -2.46 4.02 4.81
CA ILE A 47 -3.85 4.48 4.65
C ILE A 47 -4.78 3.80 5.68
N GLY A 48 -4.62 2.50 5.90
CA GLY A 48 -5.48 1.73 6.79
C GLY A 48 -5.25 2.02 8.27
N LEU A 49 -4.00 2.23 8.68
CA LEU A 49 -3.64 2.46 10.08
C LEU A 49 -4.29 3.73 10.68
N PRO A 50 -4.23 4.92 10.06
CA PRO A 50 -4.91 6.10 10.59
C PRO A 50 -6.44 5.94 10.60
N LEU A 51 -7.01 5.22 9.63
CA LEU A 51 -8.45 4.93 9.58
C LEU A 51 -8.89 4.09 10.79
N VAL A 52 -8.13 3.02 11.09
CA VAL A 52 -8.40 2.14 12.24
C VAL A 52 -8.20 2.88 13.56
N ILE A 53 -7.15 3.69 13.69
CA ILE A 53 -6.92 4.50 14.91
C ILE A 53 -8.06 5.50 15.12
N GLY A 54 -8.50 6.20 14.07
CA GLY A 54 -9.62 7.14 14.13
C GLY A 54 -10.90 6.47 14.62
N LEU A 55 -11.26 5.32 14.04
CA LEU A 55 -12.44 4.53 14.47
C LEU A 55 -12.35 4.10 15.94
N ILE A 56 -11.17 3.64 16.38
CA ILE A 56 -10.96 3.26 17.78
C ILE A 56 -11.13 4.46 18.71
N GLN A 57 -10.62 5.64 18.34
CA GLN A 57 -10.79 6.86 19.15
C GLN A 57 -12.25 7.30 19.22
N THR A 58 -13.02 7.20 18.14
CA THR A 58 -14.46 7.53 18.14
C THR A 58 -15.26 6.63 19.07
N ILE A 59 -14.89 5.36 19.17
CA ILE A 59 -15.57 4.40 20.06
C ILE A 59 -15.07 4.55 21.51
N ARG A 60 -13.80 4.92 21.71
CA ARG A 60 -13.16 5.12 23.02
C ARG A 60 -13.35 6.52 23.60
N THR A 61 -14.07 7.42 22.95
CA THR A 61 -14.62 8.62 23.59
C THR A 61 -16.01 8.30 24.14
N PRO A 62 -16.16 7.68 25.33
CA PRO A 62 -17.36 7.93 26.09
C PRO A 62 -17.32 9.43 26.40
N THR A 63 -18.38 10.11 25.98
CA THR A 63 -18.71 11.46 26.40
C THR A 63 -18.41 11.60 27.90
N LYS A 64 -17.28 12.22 28.27
CA LYS A 64 -17.24 13.01 29.49
C LYS A 64 -17.72 14.37 29.02
N PRO A 65 -18.98 14.77 29.26
CA PRO A 65 -19.32 16.16 29.11
C PRO A 65 -18.38 16.91 30.06
N GLN A 66 -17.53 17.77 29.51
CA GLN A 66 -17.09 18.91 30.32
C GLN A 66 -18.38 19.58 30.78
N PRO A 67 -18.63 19.71 32.09
CA PRO A 67 -19.68 20.60 32.54
C PRO A 67 -19.39 21.96 31.91
N LEU A 68 -20.40 22.54 31.27
CA LEU A 68 -20.42 23.98 31.01
C LEU A 68 -19.97 24.67 32.30
N GLU A 69 -18.77 25.24 32.33
CA GLU A 69 -18.48 26.31 33.27
C GLU A 69 -19.36 27.48 32.84
N LEU A 70 -20.53 27.50 33.45
CA LEU A 70 -21.52 28.54 33.42
C LEU A 70 -20.80 29.87 33.69
N PRO A 71 -20.96 30.91 32.86
CA PRO A 71 -20.50 32.24 33.19
C PRO A 71 -21.35 32.72 34.38
N THR A 72 -20.84 32.57 35.60
CA THR A 72 -21.43 33.26 36.75
C THR A 72 -21.14 34.74 36.59
N THR A 73 -22.07 35.38 35.92
CA THR A 73 -22.54 36.74 36.14
C THR A 73 -22.26 37.15 37.58
N LYS A 74 -21.25 38.01 37.76
CA LYS A 74 -21.24 38.95 38.88
C LYS A 74 -21.61 40.30 38.29
N THR A 75 -22.92 40.53 38.23
CA THR A 75 -23.47 41.86 38.40
C THR A 75 -22.95 42.35 39.75
N SER A 76 -22.10 43.38 39.74
CA SER A 76 -21.91 44.25 40.88
C SER A 76 -21.82 45.67 40.34
N ASP A 77 -22.99 46.29 40.30
CA ASP A 77 -23.18 47.74 40.26
C ASP A 77 -22.49 48.40 41.47
N ALA A 78 -21.78 49.52 41.23
CA ALA A 78 -21.70 50.75 42.03
C ALA A 78 -20.44 51.56 41.65
#